data_AF-A0A7Y0S5W7-F1
#
_entry.id   AF-A0A7Y0S5W7-F1
#
_cell.length_a   1.000
_cell.length_b   1.000
_cell.length_c   1.000
_cell.angle_alpha   90.00
_cell.angle_beta   90.00
_cell.angle_gamma   90.00
#
_symmetry.space_group_name_H-M   'P 1'
#
loop_
_entity.id
_entity.type
_entity.pdbx_description
1 polymer ?
#
loop_
_entity_poly.entity_id
_entity_poly.type
_entity_poly.pdbx_seq_one_letter_code
_entity_poly.pdbx_strand_id
1 'polypeptide(L)' 'GFQKVGICDVDLSEHEAALQKWLDAGYHGSMDWMARHGMMRARPHELLPGTVRVISVRMDYLPPEAQFASNLANKS' A
#
# COMPACT_ATOMS: atom_id res chain seq x y z
N GLY A 1 -12.53 -1.23 16.79
CA GLY A 1 -11.15 -1.73 16.57
C GLY A 1 -10.98 -2.11 15.11
N PHE A 2 -9.81 -2.61 14.70
CA PHE A 2 -9.57 -3.06 13.31
C PHE A 2 -10.30 -4.38 13.01
N GLN A 3 -10.88 -4.52 11.81
CA GLN A 3 -11.61 -5.71 11.39
C GLN A 3 -10.69 -6.90 11.07
N LYS A 4 -9.48 -6.64 10.57
CA LYS A 4 -8.46 -7.68 10.32
C LYS A 4 -7.07 -7.12 10.49
N VAL A 5 -6.16 -7.99 10.92
CA VAL A 5 -4.73 -7.74 11.07
C VAL A 5 -3.92 -8.84 10.35
N GLY A 6 -2.78 -8.46 9.79
CA GLY A 6 -1.76 -9.36 9.28
C GLY A 6 -0.37 -8.86 9.69
N ILE A 7 0.56 -9.79 9.89
CA ILE A 7 1.95 -9.51 10.26
C ILE A 7 2.85 -10.22 9.25
N CYS A 8 3.82 -9.52 8.68
CA CYS A 8 4.82 -10.09 7.79
C CYS A 8 6.24 -9.67 8.20
N ASP A 9 7.24 -10.35 7.64
CA ASP A 9 8.61 -9.89 7.70
C ASP A 9 8.84 -8.63 6.83
N VAL A 10 10.09 -8.23 6.72
CA VAL A 10 10.54 -6.98 6.08
C VAL A 10 11.53 -7.24 4.95
N ASP A 11 11.67 -8.50 4.51
CA ASP A 11 12.52 -8.82 3.37
C ASP A 11 11.75 -8.52 2.08
N LEU A 12 12.19 -7.48 1.39
CA LEU A 12 11.60 -7.02 0.12
C LEU A 12 12.61 -7.10 -1.02
N SER A 13 13.71 -7.84 -0.83
CA SER A 13 14.82 -7.94 -1.78
C SER A 13 14.36 -8.38 -3.17
N GLU A 14 13.42 -9.33 -3.24
CA GLU A 14 12.83 -9.81 -4.50
C GLU A 14 12.02 -8.76 -5.26
N HIS A 15 11.54 -7.71 -4.57
CA HIS A 15 10.64 -6.71 -5.15
C HIS A 15 11.35 -5.37 -5.43
N GLU A 16 12.55 -5.16 -4.88
CA GLU A 16 13.30 -3.90 -5.00
C GLU A 16 13.53 -3.52 -6.47
N ALA A 17 13.99 -4.48 -7.30
CA ALA A 17 14.28 -4.23 -8.72
C ALA A 17 13.01 -3.88 -9.53
N ALA A 18 11.88 -4.50 -9.22
CA ALA A 18 10.61 -4.21 -9.86
C ALA A 18 10.11 -2.80 -9.51
N LEU A 19 10.27 -2.39 -8.25
CA LEU A 19 9.96 -1.04 -7.80
C LEU A 19 10.83 0.00 -8.50
N GLN A 20 12.15 -0.24 -8.59
CA GLN A 20 13.06 0.67 -9.29
C GLN A 20 12.66 0.86 -10.75
N LYS A 21 12.43 -0.25 -11.47
CA LYS A 21 11.98 -0.20 -12.87
C LYS A 21 10.65 0.56 -13.03
N TRP A 22 9.73 0.41 -12.09
CA TRP A 22 8.44 1.10 -12.10
C TRP A 22 8.60 2.62 -11.87
N LEU A 23 9.51 3.02 -10.98
CA LEU A 23 9.86 4.43 -10.76
C LEU A 23 10.54 5.04 -11.99
N ASP A 24 11.51 4.34 -12.58
CA ASP A 24 12.23 4.78 -13.79
C ASP A 24 11.30 4.96 -15.00
N ALA A 25 10.25 4.14 -15.07
CA ALA A 25 9.22 4.24 -16.11
C ALA A 25 8.22 5.40 -15.90
N GLY A 26 8.34 6.15 -14.79
CA GLY A 26 7.44 7.28 -14.48
C GLY A 26 6.01 6.85 -14.12
N TYR A 27 5.81 5.59 -13.72
CA TYR A 27 4.48 5.06 -13.43
C TYR A 27 3.86 5.59 -12.12
N HIS A 28 4.61 6.40 -11.37
CA HIS A 28 4.10 7.12 -10.20
C HIS A 28 3.23 8.34 -10.54
N GLY A 29 3.05 8.69 -11.82
CA GLY A 29 2.24 9.84 -12.21
C GLY A 29 2.71 11.12 -11.51
N SER A 30 1.79 11.88 -10.92
CA SER A 30 2.12 13.11 -10.18
C SER A 30 2.69 12.90 -8.78
N MET A 31 2.90 11.65 -8.35
CA MET A 31 3.39 11.32 -7.00
C MET A 31 4.92 11.39 -6.92
N ASP A 32 5.51 12.53 -7.26
CA ASP A 32 6.98 12.72 -7.29
C ASP A 32 7.65 12.35 -5.97
N TRP A 33 6.94 12.46 -4.85
CA TRP A 33 7.43 12.03 -3.55
C TRP A 33 7.78 10.54 -3.52
N MET A 34 7.16 9.68 -4.35
CA MET A 34 7.49 8.26 -4.43
C MET A 34 8.93 8.06 -4.90
N ALA A 35 9.33 8.78 -5.94
CA ALA A 35 10.71 8.77 -6.44
C ALA A 35 11.67 9.47 -5.45
N ARG A 36 11.26 10.60 -4.85
CA ARG A 36 12.12 11.35 -3.91
C ARG A 36 12.54 10.57 -2.66
N HIS A 37 11.68 9.69 -2.15
CA HIS A 37 12.00 8.86 -0.98
C HIS A 37 12.78 7.59 -1.35
N GLY A 38 13.23 7.47 -2.60
CA GLY A 38 14.06 6.37 -3.09
C GLY A 38 13.53 5.00 -2.67
N MET A 39 14.42 4.19 -2.11
CA MET A 39 14.15 2.79 -1.78
C MET A 39 13.71 2.56 -0.34
N MET A 40 13.35 3.60 0.43
CA MET A 40 12.84 3.43 1.80
C MET A 40 11.61 2.50 1.88
N ARG A 41 10.88 2.33 0.77
CA ARG A 41 9.77 1.37 0.60
C ARG A 41 10.21 -0.09 0.56
N ALA A 42 11.37 -0.35 -0.07
CA ALA A 42 11.98 -1.67 -0.14
C ALA A 42 12.98 -1.92 1.00
N ARG A 43 13.38 -0.85 1.72
CA ARG A 43 14.42 -0.89 2.76
C ARG A 43 13.91 -0.30 4.07
N PRO A 44 13.14 -1.07 4.86
CA PRO A 44 12.50 -0.55 6.07
C PRO A 44 13.46 0.00 7.12
N HIS A 45 14.72 -0.46 7.15
CA HIS A 45 15.75 0.07 8.05
C HIS A 45 16.16 1.52 7.73
N GLU A 46 16.02 1.98 6.47
CA GLU A 46 16.25 3.38 6.09
C GLU A 46 15.11 4.28 6.58
N LEU A 47 13.90 3.74 6.73
CA LEU A 47 12.76 4.45 7.30
C LEU A 47 12.85 4.55 8.82
N LEU A 48 13.14 3.43 9.48
CA LEU A 48 13.32 3.38 10.93
C LEU A 48 14.31 2.26 11.29
N PRO A 49 15.49 2.59 11.86
CA PRO A 49 16.44 1.59 12.32
C PRO A 49 15.82 0.61 13.31
N GLY A 50 16.15 -0.68 13.16
CA GLY A 50 15.60 -1.75 14.02
C GLY A 50 14.20 -2.23 13.62
N THR A 51 13.68 -1.83 12.46
CA THR A 51 12.41 -2.37 11.93
C THR A 51 12.54 -3.86 11.60
N VAL A 52 11.67 -4.69 12.19
CA VAL A 52 11.71 -6.16 12.04
C VAL A 52 10.45 -6.77 11.41
N ARG A 53 9.31 -6.09 11.52
CA ARG A 53 8.01 -6.60 11.06
C ARG A 53 7.14 -5.44 10.58
N VAL A 54 6.23 -5.74 9.66
CA VAL A 54 5.15 -4.83 9.28
C VAL A 54 3.83 -5.39 9.79
N ILE A 55 3.04 -4.53 10.44
CA ILE A 55 1.68 -4.85 10.87
C ILE A 55 0.71 -4.13 9.94
N SER A 56 -0.04 -4.91 9.16
CA SER A 56 -1.08 -4.39 8.28
C SER A 56 -2.44 -4.55 8.95
N VAL A 57 -3.20 -3.46 9.04
CA VAL A 57 -4.55 -3.43 9.58
C VAL A 57 -5.50 -2.87 8.55
N ARG A 58 -6.72 -3.41 8.48
CA ARG A 58 -7.75 -2.90 7.57
C ARG A 58 -9.05 -2.59 8.30
N MET A 59 -9.78 -1.64 7.73
CA MET A 59 -11.16 -1.36 8.06
C MET A 59 -11.98 -1.28 6.77
N ASP A 60 -13.22 -1.73 6.83
CA ASP A 60 -14.16 -1.51 5.75
C ASP A 60 -14.48 -0.02 5.73
N TYR A 61 -14.18 0.65 4.61
CA TYR A 61 -14.43 2.09 4.47
C TYR A 61 -15.91 2.41 4.23
N LEU A 62 -16.70 1.38 3.96
CA LEU A 62 -18.06 1.47 3.50
C LEU A 62 -19.02 1.49 4.70
N PRO A 63 -19.77 2.59 4.90
CA PRO A 63 -20.81 2.60 5.92
C PRO A 63 -21.86 1.53 5.61
N PRO A 64 -22.43 0.87 6.63
CA PRO A 64 -23.53 -0.09 6.45
C PRO A 64 -24.73 0.48 5.66
N GLU A 65 -24.96 1.80 5.77
CA GLU A 65 -26.08 2.50 5.14
C GLU A 65 -25.76 3.10 3.78
N ALA A 66 -24.59 2.82 3.21
CA ALA A 66 -24.17 3.49 2.00
C ALA A 66 -24.92 2.95 0.76
N GLN A 67 -25.76 3.81 0.19
CA GLN A 67 -26.84 3.50 -0.75
C GLN A 67 -26.41 3.22 -2.21
N PHE A 68 -25.14 2.89 -2.50
CA PHE A 68 -24.75 2.52 -3.88
C PHE A 68 -25.26 1.13 -4.27
N ALA A 69 -25.50 0.23 -3.31
CA ALA A 69 -26.03 -1.10 -3.59
C ALA A 69 -27.45 -1.05 -4.20
N SER A 70 -28.27 -0.05 -3.83
CA SER A 70 -29.60 0.16 -4.42
C SER A 70 -29.56 0.68 -5.85
N ASN A 71 -28.50 1.39 -6.24
CA ASN A 71 -28.41 2.01 -7.58
C ASN A 71 -27.91 1.03 -8.66
N LEU A 72 -27.22 -0.04 -8.28
CA LEU A 72 -26.74 -1.08 -9.20
C LEU A 72 -27.80 -2.16 -9.52
N ALA A 73 -28.87 -2.24 -8.73
CA ALA A 73 -29.95 -3.21 -8.92
C ALA A 73 -30.99 -2.79 -9.98
N ASN A 74 -31.00 -1.52 -10.39
CA ASN A 74 -31.83 -1.04 -11.50
C ASN A 74 -31.08 -1.21 -12.83
N LYS A 75 -31.24 -2.38 -13.45
CA LYS A 75 -30.97 -2.52 -14.89
C LYS A 75 -32.02 -1.72 -15.65
N SER A 76 -31.55 -0.83 -16.53
CA SER A 76 -32.38 -0.17 -17.56
C SER A 76 -32.99 -1.21 -18.49
#